data_AF-E8WQ92-F1
#
_entry.id   AF-E8WQ92-F1
#
_cell.length_a   1.000
_cell.length_b   1.000
_cell.length_c   1.000
_cell.angle_alpha   90.00
_cell.angle_beta   90.00
_cell.angle_gamma   90.00
#
_symmetry.space_group_name_H-M   'P 1'
#
loop_
_entity.id
_entity.type
_entity.pdbx_description
1 polymer ?
#
loop_
_entity_poly.entity_id
_entity_poly.type
_entity_poly.pdbx_seq_one_letter_code
_entity_poly.pdbx_strand_id
1 'polypeptide(L)' 'MGKDGKNAVRVTTTLSKEQYDDLERIAKKNGVAIAWIVRKAVEHAIEEAEGGPLLPLV' A
#
# COMPACT_ATOMS: atom_id res chain seq x y z
N MET A 1 -8.56 9.03 14.11
CA MET A 1 -8.60 9.44 12.69
C MET A 1 -7.68 10.64 12.55
N GLY A 2 -6.42 10.39 12.18
CA GLY A 2 -5.34 11.38 12.17
C GLY A 2 -5.44 12.38 11.01
N LYS A 3 -4.64 13.44 11.08
CA LYS A 3 -4.58 14.64 10.22
C LYS A 3 -4.59 14.42 8.69
N ASP A 4 -4.46 13.19 8.20
CA ASP A 4 -4.36 12.86 6.77
C ASP A 4 -5.69 13.01 6.02
N GLY A 5 -6.84 12.98 6.72
CA GLY A 5 -8.15 13.01 6.07
C GLY A 5 -8.43 14.27 5.23
N LYS A 6 -7.78 15.40 5.52
CA LYS A 6 -8.00 16.66 4.81
C LYS A 6 -7.37 16.69 3.42
N ASN A 7 -6.29 15.92 3.20
CA ASN A 7 -5.55 15.85 1.93
C ASN A 7 -5.56 14.44 1.32
N ALA A 8 -6.49 13.59 1.75
CA ALA A 8 -6.61 12.23 1.22
C ALA A 8 -7.50 12.21 -0.02
N VAL A 9 -7.03 11.56 -1.09
CA VAL A 9 -7.81 11.28 -2.30
C VAL A 9 -8.14 9.79 -2.34
N ARG A 10 -9.39 9.45 -2.67
CA ARG A 10 -9.82 8.06 -2.85
C ARG A 10 -9.54 7.61 -4.28
N VAL A 11 -8.84 6.49 -4.41
CA VAL A 11 -8.66 5.77 -5.67
C VAL A 11 -9.43 4.45 -5.58
N THR A 12 -10.17 4.10 -6.62
CA THR A 12 -10.89 2.83 -6.73
C THR A 12 -10.25 2.01 -7.84
N THR A 13 -9.98 0.73 -7.56
CA THR A 13 -9.48 -0.23 -8.55
C THR A 13 -10.19 -1.57 -8.37
N THR A 14 -10.19 -2.37 -9.42
CA THR A 14 -10.76 -3.72 -9.42
C THR A 14 -9.62 -4.72 -9.41
N LEU A 15 -9.66 -5.67 -8.46
CA LEU A 15 -8.72 -6.78 -8.37
C LEU A 15 -9.43 -8.08 -8.78
N SER A 16 -8.67 -9.07 -9.23
CA SER A 16 -9.21 -10.42 -9.39
C SER A 16 -9.60 -10.99 -8.02
N LYS A 17 -10.50 -11.99 -8.02
CA LYS A 17 -10.91 -12.67 -6.79
C LYS A 17 -9.71 -13.31 -6.08
N GLU A 18 -8.83 -13.94 -6.84
CA GLU A 18 -7.59 -14.56 -6.34
C GLU A 18 -6.66 -13.54 -5.67
N GLN A 19 -6.46 -12.38 -6.29
CA GLN A 19 -5.66 -11.29 -5.72
C GLN A 19 -6.25 -10.79 -4.40
N TYR A 20 -7.57 -10.65 -4.32
CA TYR A 20 -8.24 -10.25 -3.08
C TYR A 20 -8.03 -11.29 -1.97
N ASP A 21 -8.17 -12.58 -2.28
CA ASP A 21 -8.02 -13.67 -1.32
C ASP A 21 -6.58 -13.78 -0.81
N ASP A 22 -5.60 -13.57 -1.68
CA ASP A 22 -4.19 -13.50 -1.31
C ASP A 22 -3.91 -12.31 -0.38
N LEU A 23 -4.45 -11.12 -0.70
CA LEU A 23 -4.34 -9.94 0.15
C LEU A 23 -4.99 -10.16 1.52
N GLU A 24 -6.15 -10.81 1.57
CA GLU A 24 -6.83 -11.12 2.83
C GLU A 24 -6.00 -12.08 3.69
N ARG A 25 -5.39 -13.10 3.09
CA ARG A 25 -4.48 -14.03 3.79
C ARG A 25 -3.27 -13.30 4.35
N ILE A 26 -2.65 -12.41 3.57
CA ILE A 26 -1.50 -11.60 4.02
C ILE A 26 -1.91 -10.66 5.15
N ALA A 27 -3.06 -10.00 5.02
CA ALA A 27 -3.61 -9.09 6.02
C ALA A 27 -3.82 -9.80 7.37
N LYS A 28 -4.48 -10.97 7.34
CA LYS A 28 -4.70 -11.81 8.53
C LYS A 28 -3.39 -12.26 9.17
N LYS A 29 -2.43 -12.73 8.36
CA LYS A 29 -1.12 -13.19 8.86
C LYS A 29 -0.35 -12.08 9.59
N ASN A 30 -0.46 -10.84 9.12
CA ASN A 30 0.30 -9.70 9.66
C ASN A 30 -0.50 -8.84 10.64
N GLY A 31 -1.78 -9.15 10.90
CA GLY A 31 -2.64 -8.37 11.78
C GLY A 31 -2.93 -6.95 11.27
N VAL A 32 -2.93 -6.74 9.95
CA VAL A 32 -3.16 -5.44 9.30
C VAL A 32 -4.39 -5.46 8.41
N ALA A 33 -4.89 -4.29 7.99
CA ALA A 33 -5.96 -4.19 7.01
C ALA A 33 -5.42 -4.32 5.57
N ILE A 34 -6.25 -4.82 4.64
CA ILE A 34 -5.91 -4.85 3.20
C ILE A 34 -5.51 -3.46 2.69
N ALA A 35 -6.22 -2.41 3.13
CA ALA A 35 -5.90 -1.03 2.76
C ALA A 35 -4.48 -0.60 3.16
N TRP A 36 -3.93 -1.14 4.26
CA TRP A 36 -2.55 -0.87 4.66
C TRP A 36 -1.56 -1.52 3.68
N ILE A 37 -1.85 -2.74 3.22
CA ILE A 37 -1.03 -3.44 2.21
C ILE A 37 -1.04 -2.67 0.90
N VAL A 38 -2.22 -2.26 0.42
CA VAL A 38 -2.37 -1.47 -0.81
C VAL A 38 -1.60 -0.15 -0.71
N ARG A 39 -1.67 0.54 0.44
CA ARG A 39 -0.88 1.76 0.68
C ARG A 39 0.62 1.50 0.55
N LYS A 40 1.13 0.42 1.14
CA LYS A 40 2.55 0.03 1.04
C LYS A 40 2.98 -0.35 -0.36
N ALA A 41 2.14 -1.05 -1.10
CA ALA A 41 2.41 -1.36 -2.50
C ALA A 41 2.49 -0.08 -3.37
N VAL A 42 1.63 0.90 -3.11
CA VAL A 42 1.69 2.21 -3.80
C VAL A 42 2.94 3.00 -3.43
N GLU A 43 3.30 3.06 -2.14
CA GLU A 43 4.56 3.68 -1.70
C GLU A 43 5.76 3.06 -2.41
N HIS A 44 5.83 1.73 -2.44
CA HIS A 44 6.91 1.00 -3.11
C HIS A 44 6.96 1.28 -4.62
N ALA A 45 5.81 1.27 -5.30
CA ALA A 45 5.75 1.56 -6.73
C ALA A 45 6.21 2.99 -7.08
N ILE A 46 5.93 3.97 -6.20
CA ILE A 46 6.42 5.34 -6.35
C ILE A 46 7.94 5.39 -6.13
N GLU A 47 8.43 4.76 -5.06
CA GLU A 47 9.87 4.68 -4.76
C GLU A 47 10.65 4.05 -5.92
N GLU A 48 10.15 2.96 -6.51
CA GLU A 48 10.75 2.32 -7.68
C GLU A 48 10.77 3.24 -8.90
N ALA A 49 9.67 3.97 -9.15
CA ALA A 49 9.57 4.91 -10.26
C ALA A 49 10.50 6.12 -10.11
N GLU A 50 10.79 6.54 -8.87
CA GLU A 50 11.66 7.68 -8.55
C GLU A 50 13.16 7.30 -8.43
N GLY A 51 13.52 6.03 -8.63
CA GLY A 51 14.93 5.58 -8.68
C GLY A 51 15.41 4.81 -7.45
N GLY A 52 14.50 4.25 -6.65
CA GLY A 52 14.82 3.41 -5.50
C GLY A 52 15.00 4.21 -4.20
N PRO A 53 15.21 3.53 -3.06
CA PRO A 53 15.32 4.21 -1.78
C PRO A 53 16.42 5.26 -1.89
N LEU A 54 16.13 6.48 -1.44
CA LEU A 54 17.16 7.43 -1.02
C LEU A 54 17.97 6.73 0.07
N LEU A 55 18.92 5.89 -0.33
CA LEU A 55 19.89 5.31 0.58
C LEU A 55 20.58 6.51 1.23
N PRO A 56 20.78 6.49 2.57
CA PRO A 56 21.56 7.52 3.22
C PRO A 56 22.91 7.54 2.52
N LEU A 57 23.30 8.72 2.02
CA LEU A 57 24.66 8.98 1.56
C LEU A 57 25.59 8.55 2.70
N VAL A 58 26.23 7.39 2.52
CA VAL A 58 27.38 6.94 3.33
C VAL A 58 28.57 7.85 3.05
#